data_AF-A0A2Z6QKQ7-F1
#
_entry.id   AF-A0A2Z6QKQ7-F1
#
_cell.length_a   1.000
_cell.length_b   1.000
_cell.length_c   1.000
_cell.angle_alpha   90.00
_cell.angle_beta   90.00
_cell.angle_gamma   90.00
#
_symmetry.space_group_name_H-M   'P 1'
#
loop_
_entity.id
_entity.type
_entity.pdbx_description
1 polymer ?
#
loop_
_entity_poly.entity_id
_entity_poly.type
_entity_poly.pdbx_seq_one_letter_code
_entity_poly.pdbx_strand_id
1 'polypeptide(L)'
;MRIGCKLLKQGKRVAFVSTGAVIARALVEKASKLVKPDNSPIRARAYYGDMDGKQRQKNFSNINVAWSELDCVAYINTVEAGISFEVTGHFDIVIAITNIATPVHVEALAQMLYRIRRENIRAELEIDEFLTVVTFIEIKHQKRLSARYFIEKLCSLIASTGASLQLIKVDESQGVIGNRKKVCNEVRVEALVIKKTDFNAVATSRNLDSEKAEVLKFDQEHSIADTMALKRFYMQNLYCKDMSIEDWNNICNRKFIENFSSSEARKYFLRLSYFRRQEHDEGNAMKGLKAEENVQWEIACNKAKENLEKSVAEDLRKSYSAKHWEVIQELFQILGFTGIDDKRTLSSDTASESFMRSCEKFIEIQNQTLLLFDFKSHAKETPDLHSAIKTINAIAGNWCGYTVESDKKKIGLKG
;
A
#
# COMPACT_ATOMS: atom_id res chain seq x y z
N MET A 1 7.87 -11.46 -14.03
CA MET A 1 8.21 -10.40 -15.02
C MET A 1 9.14 -10.86 -16.16
N ARG A 2 10.35 -11.34 -15.87
CA ARG A 2 11.34 -11.77 -16.89
C ARG A 2 10.80 -12.80 -17.87
N ILE A 3 10.06 -13.79 -17.39
CA ILE A 3 9.50 -14.87 -18.22
C ILE A 3 8.55 -14.28 -19.27
N GLY A 4 7.65 -13.37 -18.87
CA GLY A 4 6.78 -12.66 -19.80
C GLY A 4 7.56 -11.88 -20.86
N CYS A 5 8.60 -11.13 -20.48
CA CYS A 5 9.45 -10.40 -21.45
C CYS A 5 10.17 -11.36 -22.43
N LYS A 6 10.60 -12.54 -21.98
CA LYS A 6 11.23 -13.55 -22.84
C LYS A 6 10.21 -14.14 -23.83
N LEU A 7 9.01 -14.46 -23.35
CA LEU A 7 7.92 -14.99 -24.17
C LEU A 7 7.47 -13.98 -25.24
N LEU A 8 7.36 -12.72 -24.88
CA LEU A 8 7.07 -11.62 -25.81
C LEU A 8 8.09 -11.54 -26.96
N LYS A 9 9.40 -11.66 -26.66
CA LYS A 9 10.46 -11.74 -27.68
C LYS A 9 10.38 -12.99 -28.57
N GLN A 10 9.66 -14.02 -28.14
CA GLN A 10 9.42 -15.24 -28.91
C GLN A 10 8.11 -15.17 -29.73
N GLY A 11 7.46 -14.01 -29.76
CA GLY A 11 6.19 -13.81 -30.47
C GLY A 11 4.97 -14.35 -29.71
N LYS A 12 5.12 -14.70 -28.43
CA LYS A 12 4.01 -15.15 -27.57
C LYS A 12 3.26 -13.97 -26.97
N ARG A 13 1.96 -14.13 -26.76
CA ARG A 13 1.06 -13.12 -26.20
C ARG A 13 0.95 -13.29 -24.68
N VAL A 14 1.15 -12.22 -23.93
CA VAL A 14 1.30 -12.26 -22.46
C VAL A 14 0.33 -11.30 -21.77
N ALA A 15 -0.40 -11.78 -20.77
CA ALA A 15 -1.17 -10.92 -19.88
C ALA A 15 -0.47 -10.83 -18.51
N PHE A 16 -0.30 -9.61 -18.00
CA PHE A 16 0.16 -9.32 -16.64
C PHE A 16 -1.00 -8.85 -15.78
N VAL A 17 -1.10 -9.42 -14.60
CA VAL A 17 -2.05 -9.03 -13.56
C VAL A 17 -1.23 -8.38 -12.46
N SER A 18 -1.55 -7.14 -12.06
CA SER A 18 -0.80 -6.45 -11.01
C SER A 18 -1.70 -5.78 -9.98
N THR A 19 -1.25 -5.68 -8.73
CA THR A 19 -1.96 -4.87 -7.72
C THR A 19 -1.61 -3.37 -7.78
N GLY A 20 -0.59 -2.98 -8.55
CA GLY A 20 -0.15 -1.58 -8.65
C GLY A 20 -0.23 -1.02 -10.06
N ALA A 21 -0.93 0.10 -10.24
CA ALA A 21 -1.06 0.78 -11.54
C ALA A 21 0.30 1.18 -12.14
N VAL A 22 1.21 1.70 -11.30
CA VAL A 22 2.56 2.11 -11.71
C VAL A 22 3.36 0.92 -12.23
N ILE A 23 3.25 -0.25 -11.58
CA ILE A 23 3.94 -1.48 -12.02
C ILE A 23 3.34 -1.97 -13.34
N ALA A 24 2.01 -1.97 -13.48
CA ALA A 24 1.35 -2.34 -14.73
C ALA A 24 1.79 -1.45 -15.91
N ARG A 25 1.89 -0.13 -15.69
CA ARG A 25 2.40 0.82 -16.69
C ARG A 25 3.87 0.57 -17.03
N ALA A 26 4.73 0.38 -16.03
CA ALA A 26 6.15 0.10 -16.21
C ALA A 26 6.39 -1.19 -17.01
N LEU A 27 5.57 -2.23 -16.79
CA LEU A 27 5.64 -3.47 -17.56
C LEU A 27 5.29 -3.25 -19.03
N VAL A 28 4.28 -2.43 -19.31
CA VAL A 28 3.85 -2.12 -20.66
C VAL A 28 4.89 -1.25 -21.38
N GLU A 29 5.42 -0.22 -20.74
CA GLU A 29 6.54 0.56 -21.29
C GLU A 29 7.75 -0.31 -21.58
N LYS A 30 8.06 -1.26 -20.68
CA LYS A 30 9.13 -2.23 -20.92
C LYS A 30 8.83 -3.15 -22.10
N ALA A 31 7.60 -3.67 -22.19
CA ALA A 31 7.15 -4.57 -23.25
C ALA A 31 7.14 -3.87 -24.62
N SER A 32 6.70 -2.62 -24.70
CA SER A 32 6.68 -1.82 -25.93
C SER A 32 8.06 -1.52 -26.50
N LYS A 33 9.11 -1.53 -25.66
CA LYS A 33 10.52 -1.40 -26.09
C LYS A 33 11.10 -2.72 -26.63
N LEU A 34 10.35 -3.82 -26.58
CA LEU A 34 10.75 -5.12 -27.13
C LEU A 34 10.25 -5.28 -28.57
N VAL A 35 10.85 -6.23 -29.28
CA VAL A 35 10.52 -6.56 -30.66
C VAL A 35 10.28 -8.06 -30.77
N LYS A 36 9.33 -8.45 -31.62
CA LYS A 36 9.03 -9.84 -31.96
C LYS A 36 10.12 -10.44 -32.87
N PRO A 37 10.15 -11.77 -33.08
CA PRO A 37 11.11 -12.41 -33.98
C PRO A 37 11.05 -11.93 -35.43
N ASP A 38 9.87 -11.46 -35.87
CA ASP A 38 9.61 -10.93 -37.21
C ASP A 38 9.95 -9.42 -37.32
N ASN A 39 10.64 -8.85 -36.33
CA ASN A 39 10.95 -7.44 -36.18
C ASN A 39 9.73 -6.50 -36.03
N SER A 40 8.51 -7.04 -35.87
CA SER A 40 7.33 -6.21 -35.61
C SER A 40 7.31 -5.69 -34.15
N PRO A 41 6.77 -4.49 -33.90
CA PRO A 41 6.65 -3.95 -32.56
C PRO A 41 5.63 -4.73 -31.72
N ILE A 42 5.84 -4.76 -30.41
CA ILE A 42 4.89 -5.38 -29.48
C ILE A 42 3.77 -4.40 -29.17
N ARG A 43 2.53 -4.79 -29.49
CA ARG A 43 1.32 -4.04 -29.14
C ARG A 43 0.99 -4.29 -27.67
N ALA A 44 1.33 -3.33 -26.81
CA ALA A 44 1.15 -3.44 -25.36
C ALA A 44 0.22 -2.34 -24.82
N ARG A 45 -0.60 -2.65 -23.80
CA ARG A 45 -1.45 -1.66 -23.12
C ARG A 45 -1.66 -1.97 -21.64
N ALA A 46 -1.68 -0.92 -20.83
CA ALA A 46 -2.00 -0.99 -19.41
C ALA A 46 -3.46 -0.57 -19.15
N TYR A 47 -4.15 -1.27 -18.24
CA TYR A 47 -5.52 -0.97 -17.81
C TYR A 47 -5.55 -0.76 -16.29
N TYR A 48 -5.93 0.45 -15.88
CA TYR A 48 -5.93 0.87 -14.48
C TYR A 48 -6.95 1.99 -14.23
N GLY A 49 -7.28 2.25 -12.96
CA GLY A 49 -8.40 3.09 -12.51
C GLY A 49 -8.32 4.57 -12.89
N ASP A 50 -7.14 5.05 -13.27
CA ASP A 50 -6.86 6.44 -13.65
C ASP A 50 -6.41 6.58 -15.12
N MET A 51 -6.71 5.59 -15.99
CA MET A 51 -6.47 5.72 -17.42
C MET A 51 -7.51 6.66 -18.06
N ASP A 52 -7.20 7.19 -19.24
CA ASP A 52 -8.11 8.04 -20.01
C ASP A 52 -9.52 7.41 -20.14
N GLY A 53 -10.54 8.15 -19.70
CA GLY A 53 -11.91 7.66 -19.58
C GLY A 53 -12.53 7.28 -20.93
N LYS A 54 -12.33 8.12 -21.96
CA LYS A 54 -12.79 7.82 -23.33
C LYS A 54 -12.16 6.55 -23.86
N GLN A 55 -10.85 6.41 -23.68
CA GLN A 55 -10.14 5.21 -24.10
C GLN A 55 -10.57 3.97 -23.30
N ARG A 56 -10.85 4.13 -22.00
CA ARG A 56 -11.41 3.06 -21.16
C ARG A 56 -12.76 2.60 -21.69
N GLN A 57 -13.71 3.51 -21.81
CA GLN A 57 -15.08 3.22 -22.25
C GLN A 57 -15.09 2.58 -23.64
N LYS A 58 -14.28 3.11 -24.58
CA LYS A 58 -14.11 2.51 -25.92
C LYS A 58 -13.57 1.07 -25.87
N ASN A 59 -12.62 0.78 -24.97
CA ASN A 59 -12.07 -0.57 -24.87
C ASN A 59 -13.00 -1.53 -24.13
N PHE A 60 -13.75 -1.03 -23.16
CA PHE A 60 -14.62 -1.85 -22.30
C PHE A 60 -15.99 -2.10 -22.92
N SER A 61 -16.42 -1.28 -23.90
CA SER A 61 -17.59 -1.58 -24.74
C SER A 61 -17.45 -2.90 -25.50
N ASN A 62 -16.22 -3.27 -25.91
CA ASN A 62 -15.91 -4.59 -26.43
C ASN A 62 -14.47 -5.01 -26.08
N ILE A 63 -14.32 -5.57 -24.88
CA ILE A 63 -13.02 -6.01 -24.36
C ILE A 63 -12.39 -7.11 -25.24
N ASN A 64 -13.20 -7.98 -25.84
CA ASN A 64 -12.73 -9.08 -26.67
C ASN A 64 -12.00 -8.55 -27.90
N VAL A 65 -12.57 -7.56 -28.59
CA VAL A 65 -11.90 -6.91 -29.74
C VAL A 65 -10.66 -6.15 -29.27
N ALA A 66 -10.81 -5.30 -28.25
CA ALA A 66 -9.71 -4.44 -27.79
C ALA A 66 -8.48 -5.23 -27.33
N TRP A 67 -8.66 -6.36 -26.64
CA TRP A 67 -7.56 -7.19 -26.17
C TRP A 67 -7.06 -8.18 -27.23
N SER A 68 -7.89 -8.60 -28.17
CA SER A 68 -7.47 -9.49 -29.29
C SER A 68 -6.46 -8.81 -30.22
N GLU A 69 -6.45 -7.49 -30.25
CA GLU A 69 -5.47 -6.71 -30.99
C GLU A 69 -4.10 -6.58 -30.31
N LEU A 70 -3.99 -6.97 -29.05
CA LEU A 70 -2.80 -6.75 -28.23
C LEU A 70 -1.98 -8.02 -28.06
N ASP A 71 -0.65 -7.85 -28.08
CA ASP A 71 0.32 -8.88 -27.75
C ASP A 71 0.57 -8.93 -26.24
N CYS A 72 0.46 -7.78 -25.58
CA CYS A 72 0.69 -7.64 -24.14
C CYS A 72 -0.40 -6.80 -23.48
N VAL A 73 -0.97 -7.29 -22.39
CA VAL A 73 -1.86 -6.50 -21.54
C VAL A 73 -1.32 -6.51 -20.14
N ALA A 74 -1.34 -5.38 -19.44
CA ALA A 74 -1.13 -5.33 -18.00
C ALA A 74 -2.33 -4.68 -17.32
N TYR A 75 -2.99 -5.36 -16.39
CA TYR A 75 -4.20 -4.82 -15.75
C TYR A 75 -4.22 -5.00 -14.24
N ILE A 76 -4.93 -4.08 -13.57
CA ILE A 76 -5.14 -4.13 -12.13
C ILE A 76 -6.60 -4.48 -11.76
N ASN A 77 -6.92 -4.56 -10.47
CA ASN A 77 -8.24 -4.92 -9.96
C ASN A 77 -9.36 -3.96 -10.39
N THR A 78 -9.02 -2.73 -10.76
CA THR A 78 -9.96 -1.70 -11.23
C THR A 78 -10.47 -1.91 -12.65
N VAL A 79 -10.15 -3.01 -13.33
CA VAL A 79 -10.95 -3.42 -14.50
C VAL A 79 -12.36 -3.69 -13.96
N GLU A 80 -13.38 -3.04 -14.52
CA GLU A 80 -14.73 -3.01 -13.93
C GLU A 80 -15.26 -4.41 -13.63
N ALA A 81 -15.90 -4.60 -12.47
CA ALA A 81 -16.62 -5.85 -12.18
C ALA A 81 -17.60 -6.15 -13.33
N GLY A 82 -17.57 -7.37 -13.87
CA GLY A 82 -18.38 -7.76 -15.03
C GLY A 82 -17.65 -7.77 -16.38
N ILE A 83 -16.43 -7.23 -16.49
CA ILE A 83 -15.62 -7.37 -17.70
C ILE A 83 -14.90 -8.73 -17.70
N SER A 84 -15.22 -9.55 -18.69
CA SER A 84 -14.62 -10.87 -18.96
C SER A 84 -14.10 -10.93 -20.39
N PHE A 85 -12.85 -11.30 -20.56
CA PHE A 85 -12.24 -11.59 -21.85
C PHE A 85 -12.44 -13.08 -22.16
N GLU A 86 -13.22 -13.35 -23.21
CA GLU A 86 -13.76 -14.68 -23.53
C GLU A 86 -13.07 -15.35 -24.72
N VAL A 87 -12.16 -14.66 -25.42
CA VAL A 87 -11.45 -15.25 -26.56
C VAL A 87 -10.42 -16.27 -26.07
N THR A 88 -10.79 -17.55 -26.18
CA THR A 88 -9.98 -18.67 -25.74
C THR A 88 -8.69 -18.78 -26.54
N GLY A 89 -7.58 -19.08 -25.87
CA GLY A 89 -6.28 -19.28 -26.51
C GLY A 89 -5.60 -18.01 -27.07
N HIS A 90 -6.17 -16.82 -26.87
CA HIS A 90 -5.50 -15.58 -27.28
C HIS A 90 -4.21 -15.35 -26.49
N PHE A 91 -4.26 -15.20 -25.17
CA PHE A 91 -3.03 -15.09 -24.38
C PHE A 91 -2.38 -16.46 -24.14
N ASP A 92 -1.10 -16.58 -24.49
CA ASP A 92 -0.28 -17.78 -24.27
C ASP A 92 0.08 -17.97 -22.78
N ILE A 93 0.05 -16.90 -21.99
CA ILE A 93 0.30 -16.96 -20.55
C ILE A 93 -0.33 -15.76 -19.83
N VAL A 94 -0.75 -15.99 -18.59
CA VAL A 94 -1.11 -14.95 -17.63
C VAL A 94 -0.04 -14.95 -16.52
N ILE A 95 0.38 -13.79 -16.02
CA ILE A 95 1.44 -13.65 -15.01
C ILE A 95 0.97 -12.66 -13.93
N ALA A 96 0.86 -13.11 -12.68
CA ALA A 96 0.29 -12.33 -11.58
C ALA A 96 1.34 -11.76 -10.60
N ILE A 97 1.63 -10.47 -10.69
CA ILE A 97 2.61 -9.75 -9.87
C ILE A 97 1.90 -9.01 -8.74
N THR A 98 2.19 -9.36 -7.49
CA THR A 98 1.32 -8.94 -6.39
C THR A 98 2.07 -8.77 -5.08
N ASN A 99 1.83 -7.65 -4.39
CA ASN A 99 2.39 -7.35 -3.07
C ASN A 99 1.37 -7.65 -1.96
N ILE A 100 0.98 -8.92 -1.78
CA ILE A 100 -0.12 -9.29 -0.88
C ILE A 100 0.39 -9.50 0.54
N ALA A 101 0.02 -8.57 1.43
CA ALA A 101 0.15 -8.75 2.87
C ALA A 101 -1.13 -9.30 3.55
N THR A 102 -2.29 -9.30 2.88
CA THR A 102 -3.59 -9.61 3.51
C THR A 102 -4.50 -10.58 2.71
N PRO A 103 -5.38 -11.36 3.37
CA PRO A 103 -6.30 -12.30 2.71
C PRO A 103 -7.26 -11.69 1.67
N VAL A 104 -7.69 -10.44 1.85
CA VAL A 104 -8.63 -9.74 0.94
C VAL A 104 -8.01 -9.53 -0.43
N HIS A 105 -6.69 -9.30 -0.50
CA HIS A 105 -6.01 -9.15 -1.79
C HIS A 105 -5.91 -10.47 -2.57
N VAL A 106 -6.11 -11.63 -1.92
CA VAL A 106 -6.07 -12.96 -2.57
C VAL A 106 -7.32 -13.20 -3.40
N GLU A 107 -8.48 -12.91 -2.83
CA GLU A 107 -9.77 -13.02 -3.54
C GLU A 107 -9.84 -12.03 -4.69
N ALA A 108 -9.37 -10.80 -4.49
CA ALA A 108 -9.24 -9.82 -5.56
C ALA A 108 -8.30 -10.30 -6.67
N LEU A 109 -7.14 -10.87 -6.32
CA LEU A 109 -6.20 -11.42 -7.31
C LEU A 109 -6.81 -12.59 -8.09
N ALA A 110 -7.51 -13.48 -7.41
CA ALA A 110 -8.21 -14.58 -8.05
C ALA A 110 -9.27 -14.09 -9.04
N GLN A 111 -10.10 -13.15 -8.60
CA GLN A 111 -11.07 -12.51 -9.50
C GLN A 111 -10.38 -11.89 -10.71
N MET A 112 -9.23 -11.23 -10.54
CA MET A 112 -8.46 -10.70 -11.66
C MET A 112 -7.96 -11.79 -12.61
N LEU A 113 -7.49 -12.93 -12.10
CA LEU A 113 -7.05 -14.06 -12.91
C LEU A 113 -8.19 -14.66 -13.73
N TYR A 114 -9.41 -14.77 -13.16
CA TYR A 114 -10.57 -15.33 -13.87
C TYR A 114 -11.14 -14.44 -14.97
N ARG A 115 -10.70 -13.19 -15.09
CA ARG A 115 -11.15 -12.29 -16.17
C ARG A 115 -10.65 -12.71 -17.55
N ILE A 116 -9.59 -13.51 -17.63
CA ILE A 116 -9.16 -14.15 -18.87
C ILE A 116 -9.60 -15.60 -18.80
N ARG A 117 -10.63 -15.97 -19.57
CA ARG A 117 -11.08 -17.36 -19.61
C ARG A 117 -10.01 -18.22 -20.26
N ARG A 118 -9.45 -19.14 -19.47
CA ARG A 118 -8.44 -20.10 -19.92
C ARG A 118 -8.63 -21.43 -19.20
N GLU A 119 -8.37 -22.51 -19.91
CA GLU A 119 -8.34 -23.87 -19.35
C GLU A 119 -7.09 -24.11 -18.46
N ASN A 120 -6.04 -23.27 -18.57
CA ASN A 120 -4.79 -23.42 -17.83
C ASN A 120 -4.19 -22.06 -17.41
N ILE A 121 -4.41 -21.67 -16.15
CA ILE A 121 -3.81 -20.47 -15.54
C ILE A 121 -2.40 -20.82 -15.02
N ARG A 122 -1.38 -20.08 -15.43
CA ARG A 122 -0.05 -20.09 -14.78
C ARG A 122 0.06 -18.82 -13.93
N ALA A 123 0.67 -18.88 -12.74
CA ALA A 123 0.83 -17.72 -11.86
C ALA A 123 2.26 -17.65 -11.30
N GLU A 124 2.93 -16.51 -11.49
CA GLU A 124 4.22 -16.17 -10.86
C GLU A 124 4.01 -15.03 -9.87
N LEU A 125 3.96 -15.33 -8.57
CA LEU A 125 3.89 -14.32 -7.51
C LEU A 125 5.26 -13.66 -7.28
N GLU A 126 5.29 -12.34 -7.14
CA GLU A 126 6.46 -11.57 -6.69
C GLU A 126 6.00 -10.63 -5.57
N ILE A 127 6.28 -11.01 -4.32
CA ILE A 127 5.97 -10.21 -3.11
C ILE A 127 7.15 -9.26 -2.89
N ASP A 128 6.89 -7.95 -2.81
CA ASP A 128 7.94 -6.94 -2.70
C ASP A 128 7.89 -6.23 -1.34
N GLU A 129 8.56 -6.85 -0.36
CA GLU A 129 9.39 -6.20 0.66
C GLU A 129 10.13 -7.33 1.39
N PHE A 130 11.42 -7.52 1.04
CA PHE A 130 12.32 -8.53 1.61
C PHE A 130 11.77 -9.96 1.76
N LEU A 131 11.38 -10.64 0.68
CA LEU A 131 11.60 -12.08 0.50
C LEU A 131 11.20 -12.48 -0.92
N THR A 132 12.21 -12.84 -1.72
CA THR A 132 12.04 -13.34 -3.07
C THR A 132 11.26 -14.67 -3.04
N VAL A 133 9.96 -14.66 -3.34
CA VAL A 133 9.23 -15.89 -3.64
C VAL A 133 9.18 -16.04 -5.16
N VAL A 134 9.92 -17.01 -5.68
CA VAL A 134 9.58 -17.74 -6.90
C VAL A 134 8.78 -18.94 -6.43
N THR A 135 7.72 -19.32 -7.13
CA THR A 135 6.83 -20.40 -6.70
C THR A 135 7.61 -21.72 -6.49
N PHE A 136 7.85 -22.03 -5.22
CA PHE A 136 8.30 -23.30 -4.65
C PHE A 136 7.58 -23.43 -3.30
N ILE A 137 7.18 -24.65 -2.91
CA ILE A 137 7.66 -25.34 -1.70
C ILE A 137 6.82 -26.59 -1.40
N GLU A 138 7.59 -27.63 -1.06
CA GLU A 138 7.27 -28.92 -0.49
C GLU A 138 6.75 -28.82 0.97
N ILE A 139 5.83 -29.71 1.34
CA ILE A 139 5.07 -29.69 2.59
C ILE A 139 5.92 -30.21 3.77
N LYS A 140 5.94 -29.46 4.90
CA LYS A 140 5.73 -30.06 6.23
C LYS A 140 5.32 -29.05 7.33
N HIS A 141 4.08 -29.27 7.77
CA HIS A 141 3.46 -29.13 9.10
C HIS A 141 3.70 -27.94 10.09
N GLN A 142 2.54 -27.40 10.48
CA GLN A 142 2.08 -26.94 11.80
C GLN A 142 2.17 -25.47 12.26
N LYS A 143 0.95 -25.00 12.60
CA LYS A 143 0.43 -23.99 13.53
C LYS A 143 0.79 -22.50 13.33
N ARG A 144 -0.32 -21.72 13.32
CA ARG A 144 -0.53 -20.26 13.44
C ARG A 144 -0.65 -19.45 12.14
N LEU A 145 -1.85 -18.88 11.98
CA LEU A 145 -2.42 -18.17 10.82
C LEU A 145 -1.95 -16.70 10.73
N SER A 146 -1.09 -16.40 9.75
CA SER A 146 -0.82 -15.05 9.19
C SER A 146 0.10 -15.23 7.96
N ALA A 147 -0.21 -14.67 6.79
CA ALA A 147 0.48 -14.86 5.49
C ALA A 147 0.62 -16.32 4.96
N ARG A 148 0.67 -17.33 5.83
CA ARG A 148 0.84 -18.76 5.53
C ARG A 148 -0.30 -19.41 4.74
N TYR A 149 -1.54 -18.92 4.88
CA TYR A 149 -2.71 -19.46 4.17
C TYR A 149 -2.94 -18.80 2.81
N PHE A 150 -2.12 -17.82 2.42
CA PHE A 150 -2.16 -17.27 1.07
C PHE A 150 -2.01 -18.40 0.05
N ILE A 151 -0.98 -19.22 0.23
CA ILE A 151 -0.65 -20.32 -0.67
C ILE A 151 -1.73 -21.41 -0.58
N GLU A 152 -2.19 -21.76 0.62
CA GLU A 152 -3.24 -22.79 0.80
C GLU A 152 -4.57 -22.35 0.16
N LYS A 153 -5.05 -21.14 0.43
CA LYS A 153 -6.26 -20.59 -0.20
C LYS A 153 -6.10 -20.45 -1.71
N LEU A 154 -4.96 -19.95 -2.19
CA LEU A 154 -4.70 -19.82 -3.63
C LEU A 154 -4.69 -21.20 -4.31
N CYS A 155 -4.02 -22.19 -3.73
CA CYS A 155 -3.97 -23.55 -4.25
C CYS A 155 -5.33 -24.24 -4.21
N SER A 156 -6.09 -24.12 -3.12
CA SER A 156 -7.47 -24.62 -3.05
C SER A 156 -8.36 -23.99 -4.12
N LEU A 157 -8.17 -22.70 -4.39
CA LEU A 157 -8.92 -22.00 -5.42
C LEU A 157 -8.54 -22.45 -6.84
N ILE A 158 -7.24 -22.57 -7.14
CA ILE A 158 -6.74 -23.09 -8.43
C ILE A 158 -7.21 -24.53 -8.66
N ALA A 159 -7.14 -25.36 -7.61
CA ALA A 159 -7.62 -26.75 -7.64
C ALA A 159 -9.14 -26.82 -7.86
N SER A 160 -9.91 -25.93 -7.23
CA SER A 160 -11.37 -25.86 -7.41
C SER A 160 -11.81 -25.53 -8.84
N THR A 161 -10.91 -24.97 -9.67
CA THR A 161 -11.21 -24.63 -11.06
C THR A 161 -10.69 -25.62 -12.09
N GLY A 162 -10.13 -26.76 -11.66
CA GLY A 162 -9.58 -27.78 -12.57
C GLY A 162 -8.29 -27.35 -13.28
N ALA A 163 -7.69 -26.23 -12.88
CA ALA A 163 -6.44 -25.74 -13.47
C ALA A 163 -5.25 -26.54 -12.93
N SER A 164 -4.31 -26.90 -13.81
CA SER A 164 -3.10 -27.63 -13.41
C SER A 164 -1.95 -26.68 -13.08
N LEU A 165 -1.28 -26.91 -11.95
CA LEU A 165 -0.08 -26.19 -11.55
C LEU A 165 1.16 -26.93 -12.09
N GLN A 166 1.91 -26.31 -13.00
CA GLN A 166 3.16 -26.89 -13.50
C GLN A 166 4.39 -26.28 -12.80
N LEU A 167 5.23 -27.16 -12.24
CA LEU A 167 6.54 -26.82 -11.70
C LEU A 167 7.51 -26.54 -12.85
N ILE A 168 8.02 -25.32 -12.94
CA ILE A 168 9.14 -25.01 -13.83
C ILE A 168 10.41 -25.14 -12.99
N LYS A 169 11.28 -26.11 -13.30
CA LYS A 169 12.61 -26.21 -12.68
C LYS A 169 13.36 -24.89 -12.92
N VAL A 170 13.76 -24.24 -11.83
CA VAL A 170 14.56 -23.03 -11.89
C VAL A 170 16.00 -23.44 -12.21
N ASP A 171 16.51 -22.90 -13.31
CA ASP A 171 17.93 -22.94 -13.61
C ASP A 171 18.66 -21.99 -12.65
N GLU A 172 19.37 -22.55 -11.67
CA GLU A 172 20.09 -21.83 -10.62
C GLU A 172 21.45 -21.28 -11.08
N SER A 173 21.77 -21.37 -12.37
CA SER A 173 23.01 -20.80 -12.88
C SER A 173 23.11 -19.29 -12.58
N GLN A 174 24.29 -18.83 -12.17
CA GLN A 174 24.57 -17.44 -11.80
C GLN A 174 24.14 -16.43 -12.90
N GLY A 175 24.25 -16.83 -14.18
CA GLY A 175 23.79 -16.03 -15.32
C GLY A 175 22.28 -15.83 -15.37
N VAL A 176 21.48 -16.78 -14.88
CA VAL A 176 20.02 -16.68 -14.78
C VAL A 176 19.62 -15.82 -13.58
N ILE A 177 20.32 -15.91 -12.44
CA ILE A 177 20.05 -15.07 -11.26
C ILE A 177 20.37 -13.59 -11.56
N GLY A 178 21.52 -13.29 -12.18
CA GLY A 178 21.92 -11.94 -12.56
C GLY A 178 20.93 -11.27 -13.53
N ASN A 179 20.49 -12.02 -14.54
CA ASN A 179 19.50 -11.54 -15.51
C ASN A 179 18.11 -11.31 -14.89
N ARG A 180 17.73 -12.03 -13.82
CA ARG A 180 16.48 -11.79 -13.11
C ARG A 180 16.51 -10.46 -12.36
N LYS A 181 17.53 -10.24 -11.53
CA LYS A 181 17.69 -8.97 -10.79
C LYS A 181 17.72 -7.78 -11.74
N LYS A 182 18.36 -7.94 -12.91
CA LYS A 182 18.41 -6.92 -13.96
C LYS A 182 17.02 -6.50 -14.44
N VAL A 183 16.17 -7.44 -14.89
CA VAL A 183 14.82 -7.09 -15.42
C VAL A 183 13.94 -6.48 -14.33
N CYS A 184 13.95 -7.02 -13.10
CA CYS A 184 13.17 -6.44 -12.00
C CYS A 184 13.64 -5.03 -11.67
N ASN A 185 14.95 -4.78 -11.63
CA ASN A 185 15.51 -3.44 -11.38
C ASN A 185 15.16 -2.47 -12.51
N GLU A 186 15.20 -2.91 -13.77
CA GLU A 186 14.80 -2.07 -14.91
C GLU A 186 13.31 -1.66 -14.81
N VAL A 187 12.42 -2.59 -14.49
CA VAL A 187 10.98 -2.28 -14.28
C VAL A 187 10.79 -1.35 -13.09
N ARG A 188 11.54 -1.54 -11.98
CA ARG A 188 11.50 -0.65 -10.82
C ARG A 188 11.98 0.76 -11.15
N VAL A 189 13.05 0.90 -11.93
CA VAL A 189 13.56 2.20 -12.38
C VAL A 189 12.50 2.91 -13.24
N GLU A 190 11.88 2.20 -14.19
CA GLU A 190 10.80 2.75 -15.00
C GLU A 190 9.59 3.17 -14.15
N ALA A 191 9.19 2.32 -13.18
CA ALA A 191 8.13 2.63 -12.23
C ALA A 191 8.43 3.91 -11.42
N LEU A 192 9.68 4.12 -11.01
CA LEU A 192 10.09 5.35 -10.31
C LEU A 192 10.01 6.57 -11.22
N VAL A 193 10.36 6.45 -12.51
CA VAL A 193 10.23 7.53 -13.48
C VAL A 193 8.75 7.89 -13.68
N ILE A 194 7.89 6.90 -13.94
CA ILE A 194 6.44 7.08 -14.06
C ILE A 194 5.88 7.79 -12.83
N LYS A 195 6.23 7.30 -11.63
CA LYS A 195 5.73 7.86 -10.37
C LYS A 195 6.15 9.32 -10.19
N LYS A 196 7.39 9.68 -10.51
CA LYS A 196 7.88 11.07 -10.47
C LYS A 196 7.16 11.96 -11.49
N THR A 197 6.89 11.45 -12.68
CA THR A 197 6.14 12.17 -13.72
C THR A 197 4.69 12.41 -13.28
N ASP A 198 4.02 11.41 -12.73
CA ASP A 198 2.66 11.54 -12.19
C ASP A 198 2.63 12.57 -11.06
N PHE A 199 3.62 12.57 -10.16
CA PHE A 199 3.73 13.57 -9.08
C PHE A 199 3.89 14.99 -9.60
N ASN A 200 4.72 15.18 -10.62
CA ASN A 200 4.83 16.47 -11.29
C ASN A 200 3.49 16.89 -11.92
N ALA A 201 2.82 15.98 -12.63
CA ALA A 201 1.56 16.28 -13.30
C ALA A 201 0.45 16.70 -12.31
N VAL A 202 0.39 16.07 -11.13
CA VAL A 202 -0.51 16.49 -10.04
C VAL A 202 -0.10 17.85 -9.45
N ALA A 203 1.20 18.07 -9.26
CA ALA A 203 1.71 19.34 -8.72
C ALA A 203 1.51 20.54 -9.66
N THR A 204 1.35 20.30 -10.97
CA THR A 204 1.12 21.37 -11.96
C THR A 204 -0.29 21.36 -12.54
N SER A 205 -1.19 20.50 -12.05
CA SER A 205 -2.56 20.43 -12.56
C SER A 205 -3.37 21.66 -12.13
N ARG A 206 -4.44 21.95 -12.88
CA ARG A 206 -5.38 23.02 -12.53
C ARG A 206 -6.05 22.75 -11.19
N ASN A 207 -6.35 23.81 -10.44
CA ASN A 207 -7.20 23.71 -9.27
C ASN A 207 -8.66 23.50 -9.69
N LEU A 208 -9.40 22.73 -8.90
CA LEU A 208 -10.84 22.52 -9.07
C LEU A 208 -11.58 23.18 -7.92
N ASP A 209 -12.80 23.65 -8.20
CA ASP A 209 -13.78 23.95 -7.17
C ASP A 209 -14.56 22.67 -6.80
N SER A 210 -15.36 22.75 -5.74
CA SER A 210 -16.10 21.59 -5.23
C SER A 210 -17.13 21.06 -6.22
N GLU A 211 -17.76 21.92 -7.02
CA GLU A 211 -18.80 21.52 -7.97
C GLU A 211 -18.18 20.74 -9.13
N LYS A 212 -17.11 21.29 -9.75
CA LYS A 212 -16.38 20.62 -10.82
C LYS A 212 -15.78 19.30 -10.36
N ALA A 213 -15.27 19.23 -9.13
CA ALA A 213 -14.73 17.98 -8.59
C ALA A 213 -15.81 16.91 -8.41
N GLU A 214 -17.00 17.26 -7.93
CA GLU A 214 -18.12 16.31 -7.82
C GLU A 214 -18.61 15.87 -9.21
N VAL A 215 -18.72 16.77 -10.19
CA VAL A 215 -19.07 16.39 -11.56
C VAL A 215 -18.04 15.41 -12.15
N LEU A 216 -16.74 15.72 -12.03
CA LEU A 216 -15.68 14.88 -12.56
C LEU A 216 -15.56 13.51 -11.87
N LYS A 217 -15.95 13.42 -10.60
CA LYS A 217 -15.94 12.16 -9.84
C LYS A 217 -16.89 11.11 -10.42
N PHE A 218 -18.00 11.54 -11.02
CA PHE A 218 -18.99 10.66 -11.64
C PHE A 218 -18.84 10.55 -13.16
N ASP A 219 -18.04 11.43 -13.77
CA ASP A 219 -17.73 11.36 -15.20
C ASP A 219 -16.84 10.14 -15.49
N GLN A 220 -17.32 9.21 -16.31
CA GLN A 220 -16.56 8.03 -16.73
C GLN A 220 -15.60 8.32 -17.89
N GLU A 221 -15.75 9.46 -18.56
CA GLU A 221 -15.00 9.86 -19.75
C GLU A 221 -13.93 10.93 -19.48
N HIS A 222 -13.69 11.27 -18.21
CA HIS A 222 -12.74 12.31 -17.86
C HIS A 222 -11.31 11.98 -18.32
N SER A 223 -10.57 13.03 -18.69
CA SER A 223 -9.21 12.91 -19.22
C SER A 223 -8.20 12.61 -18.12
N ILE A 224 -6.99 12.17 -18.50
CA ILE A 224 -5.88 12.02 -17.55
C ILE A 224 -5.60 13.36 -16.83
N ALA A 225 -5.71 14.49 -17.53
CA ALA A 225 -5.51 15.81 -16.92
C ALA A 225 -6.56 16.11 -15.83
N ASP A 226 -7.80 15.68 -16.04
CA ASP A 226 -8.87 15.79 -15.03
C ASP A 226 -8.59 14.89 -13.83
N THR A 227 -8.08 13.68 -14.04
CA THR A 227 -7.65 12.80 -12.93
C THR A 227 -6.53 13.45 -12.10
N MET A 228 -5.57 14.11 -12.73
CA MET A 228 -4.49 14.83 -12.01
C MET A 228 -5.01 16.05 -11.26
N ALA A 229 -6.00 16.76 -11.83
CA ALA A 229 -6.68 17.88 -11.16
C ALA A 229 -7.50 17.39 -9.95
N LEU A 230 -8.20 16.27 -10.09
CA LEU A 230 -9.00 15.66 -9.02
C LEU A 230 -8.11 15.18 -7.86
N LYS A 231 -6.95 14.56 -8.17
CA LYS A 231 -5.95 14.21 -7.14
C LYS A 231 -5.44 15.43 -6.39
N ARG A 232 -5.12 16.51 -7.11
CA ARG A 232 -4.68 17.77 -6.50
C ARG A 232 -5.76 18.36 -5.58
N PHE A 233 -7.01 18.39 -6.04
CA PHE A 233 -8.15 18.86 -5.24
C PHE A 233 -8.36 18.03 -3.97
N TYR A 234 -8.33 16.69 -4.05
CA TYR A 234 -8.48 15.87 -2.85
C TYR A 234 -7.31 16.02 -1.88
N MET A 235 -6.09 16.25 -2.37
CA MET A 235 -4.96 16.56 -1.50
C MET A 235 -5.13 17.92 -0.81
N GLN A 236 -5.60 18.94 -1.52
CA GLN A 236 -5.92 20.23 -0.93
C GLN A 236 -6.98 20.08 0.17
N ASN A 237 -8.10 19.41 -0.13
CA ASN A 237 -9.18 19.21 0.84
C ASN A 237 -8.77 18.38 2.05
N LEU A 238 -7.85 17.44 1.86
CA LEU A 238 -7.35 16.63 2.96
C LEU A 238 -6.41 17.44 3.85
N TYR A 239 -5.38 18.06 3.28
CA TYR A 239 -4.27 18.63 4.04
C TYR A 239 -4.40 20.14 4.32
N CYS A 240 -5.19 20.87 3.52
CA CYS A 240 -5.17 22.33 3.44
C CYS A 240 -6.57 22.91 3.12
N LYS A 241 -7.65 22.33 3.67
CA LYS A 241 -9.05 22.64 3.29
C LYS A 241 -9.38 24.14 3.31
N ASP A 242 -8.91 24.86 4.33
CA ASP A 242 -9.23 26.27 4.55
C ASP A 242 -8.14 27.23 4.02
N MET A 243 -7.17 26.68 3.27
CA MET A 243 -6.05 27.44 2.73
C MET A 243 -6.44 28.16 1.44
N SER A 244 -5.90 29.38 1.26
CA SER A 244 -6.05 30.11 0.01
C SER A 244 -5.45 29.33 -1.16
N ILE A 245 -5.97 29.54 -2.38
CA ILE A 245 -5.45 28.90 -3.58
C ILE A 245 -3.99 29.31 -3.85
N GLU A 246 -3.63 30.55 -3.52
CA GLU A 246 -2.27 31.08 -3.69
C GLU A 246 -1.28 30.35 -2.79
N ASP A 247 -1.59 30.23 -1.50
CA ASP A 247 -0.76 29.49 -0.54
C ASP A 247 -0.68 28.01 -0.89
N TRP A 248 -1.80 27.42 -1.31
CA TRP A 248 -1.82 26.04 -1.79
C TRP A 248 -0.90 25.83 -2.99
N ASN A 249 -0.91 26.74 -3.96
CA ASN A 249 -0.02 26.65 -5.12
C ASN A 249 1.46 26.75 -4.73
N ASN A 250 1.79 27.54 -3.72
CA ASN A 250 3.17 27.65 -3.21
C ASN A 250 3.64 26.36 -2.51
N ILE A 251 2.74 25.66 -1.81
CA ILE A 251 3.06 24.43 -1.07
C ILE A 251 3.02 23.19 -1.96
N CYS A 252 2.06 23.11 -2.89
CA CYS A 252 1.76 21.93 -3.70
C CYS A 252 2.74 21.75 -4.86
N ASN A 253 3.99 21.43 -4.51
CA ASN A 253 5.06 21.07 -5.43
C ASN A 253 5.27 19.54 -5.49
N ARG A 254 6.13 19.07 -6.41
CA ARG A 254 6.43 17.64 -6.57
C ARG A 254 6.82 16.95 -5.25
N LYS A 255 7.64 17.61 -4.42
CA LYS A 255 8.15 17.03 -3.16
C LYS A 255 7.02 16.86 -2.15
N PHE A 256 6.11 17.82 -2.09
CA PHE A 256 4.88 17.70 -1.29
C PHE A 256 4.06 16.50 -1.77
N ILE A 257 3.77 16.41 -3.08
CA ILE A 257 2.99 15.29 -3.62
C ILE A 257 3.67 13.94 -3.33
N GLU A 258 4.99 13.83 -3.51
CA GLU A 258 5.75 12.62 -3.25
C GLU A 258 5.65 12.15 -1.79
N ASN A 259 5.74 13.08 -0.84
CA ASN A 259 5.69 12.78 0.60
C ASN A 259 4.27 12.45 1.09
N PHE A 260 3.24 13.10 0.52
CA PHE A 260 1.88 13.06 1.05
C PHE A 260 0.89 12.23 0.21
N SER A 261 1.34 11.64 -0.90
CA SER A 261 0.51 10.75 -1.73
C SER A 261 0.42 9.31 -1.21
N SER A 262 1.32 8.89 -0.31
CA SER A 262 1.31 7.52 0.21
C SER A 262 0.08 7.24 1.09
N SER A 263 -0.37 5.99 1.09
CA SER A 263 -1.46 5.54 1.98
C SER A 263 -1.11 5.77 3.45
N GLU A 264 0.16 5.57 3.80
CA GLU A 264 0.73 5.75 5.13
C GLU A 264 0.62 7.21 5.56
N ALA A 265 1.11 8.15 4.74
CA ALA A 265 1.06 9.57 5.07
C ALA A 265 -0.39 10.07 5.25
N ARG A 266 -1.30 9.62 4.38
CA ARG A 266 -2.74 9.93 4.50
C ARG A 266 -3.33 9.37 5.80
N LYS A 267 -3.02 8.13 6.14
CA LYS A 267 -3.48 7.47 7.36
C LYS A 267 -2.98 8.21 8.61
N TYR A 268 -1.70 8.60 8.62
CA TYR A 268 -1.12 9.36 9.73
C TYR A 268 -1.77 10.72 9.89
N PHE A 269 -1.92 11.46 8.79
CA PHE A 269 -2.57 12.76 8.80
C PHE A 269 -4.03 12.70 9.23
N LEU A 270 -4.81 11.71 8.76
CA LEU A 270 -6.20 11.55 9.18
C LEU A 270 -6.31 11.32 10.69
N ARG A 271 -5.42 10.49 11.27
CA ARG A 271 -5.38 10.26 12.72
C ARG A 271 -4.99 11.52 13.50
N LEU A 272 -3.97 12.22 13.03
CA LEU A 272 -3.51 13.47 13.64
C LEU A 272 -4.55 14.58 13.55
N SER A 273 -5.16 14.77 12.38
CA SER A 273 -6.22 15.76 12.20
C SER A 273 -7.44 15.44 13.05
N TYR A 274 -7.81 14.17 13.20
CA TYR A 274 -8.88 13.77 14.12
C TYR A 274 -8.54 14.12 15.57
N PHE A 275 -7.31 13.83 16.02
CA PHE A 275 -6.84 14.21 17.35
C PHE A 275 -6.85 15.74 17.56
N ARG A 276 -6.37 16.51 16.58
CA ARG A 276 -6.26 17.98 16.66
C ARG A 276 -7.55 18.75 16.39
N ARG A 277 -8.61 18.10 15.91
CA ARG A 277 -9.94 18.72 15.83
C ARG A 277 -10.53 18.99 17.20
N GLN A 278 -10.07 18.26 18.22
CA GLN A 278 -10.51 18.43 19.59
C GLN A 278 -10.04 19.79 20.11
N GLU A 279 -8.72 19.98 20.22
CA GLU A 279 -8.07 21.25 20.52
C GLU A 279 -6.64 21.29 19.96
N HIS A 280 -6.02 22.47 19.96
CA HIS A 280 -4.67 22.66 19.41
C HIS A 280 -3.56 22.06 20.28
N ASP A 281 -3.65 22.18 21.60
CA ASP A 281 -2.68 21.58 22.52
C ASP A 281 -3.01 20.11 22.83
N GLU A 282 -1.97 19.30 23.02
CA GLU A 282 -2.09 17.86 23.26
C GLU A 282 -2.96 17.52 24.48
N GLY A 283 -2.83 18.29 25.56
CA GLY A 283 -3.51 18.02 26.83
C GLY A 283 -5.03 18.18 26.71
N ASN A 284 -5.48 19.26 26.08
CA ASN A 284 -6.89 19.47 25.85
C ASN A 284 -7.43 18.64 24.69
N ALA A 285 -6.62 18.36 23.66
CA ALA A 285 -7.00 17.44 22.59
C ALA A 285 -7.31 16.03 23.14
N MET A 286 -6.52 15.56 24.09
CA MET A 286 -6.76 14.31 24.79
C MET A 286 -8.07 14.32 25.60
N LYS A 287 -8.36 15.42 26.31
CA LYS A 287 -9.61 15.57 27.08
C LYS A 287 -10.84 15.59 26.16
N GLY A 288 -10.79 16.36 25.08
CA GLY A 288 -11.86 16.42 24.08
C GLY A 288 -12.11 15.07 23.44
N LEU A 289 -11.05 14.34 23.08
CA LEU A 289 -11.16 13.00 22.51
C LEU A 289 -11.84 12.01 23.47
N LYS A 290 -11.47 12.01 24.75
CA LYS A 290 -12.13 11.20 25.78
C LYS A 290 -13.59 11.57 25.95
N ALA A 291 -13.92 12.86 25.92
CA ALA A 291 -15.30 13.33 26.02
C ALA A 291 -16.14 12.87 24.81
N GLU A 292 -15.60 12.99 23.60
CA GLU A 292 -16.27 12.51 22.38
C GLU A 292 -16.49 11.00 22.42
N GLU A 293 -15.47 10.22 22.80
CA GLU A 293 -15.58 8.76 22.94
C GLU A 293 -16.64 8.35 23.98
N ASN A 294 -16.72 9.06 25.11
CA ASN A 294 -17.75 8.83 26.12
C ASN A 294 -19.16 9.10 25.57
N VAL A 295 -19.35 10.20 24.83
CA VAL A 295 -20.64 10.50 24.18
C VAL A 295 -21.00 9.44 23.14
N GLN A 296 -20.04 9.02 22.31
CA GLN A 296 -20.25 7.95 21.34
C GLN A 296 -20.63 6.63 22.01
N TRP A 297 -19.97 6.30 23.12
CA TRP A 297 -20.30 5.13 23.93
C TRP A 297 -21.70 5.20 24.50
N GLU A 298 -22.12 6.33 25.08
CA GLU A 298 -23.48 6.52 25.60
C GLU A 298 -24.54 6.37 24.50
N ILE A 299 -24.33 7.00 23.34
CA ILE A 299 -25.21 6.86 22.17
C ILE A 299 -25.30 5.40 21.73
N ALA A 300 -24.17 4.70 21.68
CA ALA A 300 -24.14 3.30 21.29
C ALA A 300 -24.82 2.39 22.31
N CYS A 301 -24.61 2.60 23.61
CA CYS A 301 -25.30 1.88 24.68
C CYS A 301 -26.81 2.10 24.61
N ASN A 302 -27.26 3.32 24.33
CA ASN A 302 -28.68 3.62 24.15
C ASN A 302 -29.26 2.90 22.93
N LYS A 303 -28.55 2.89 21.79
CA LYS A 303 -28.95 2.14 20.57
C LYS A 303 -28.91 0.62 20.76
N ALA A 304 -27.95 0.10 21.52
CA ALA A 304 -27.84 -1.33 21.81
C ALA A 304 -28.89 -1.81 22.82
N LYS A 305 -29.38 -0.91 23.68
CA LYS A 305 -30.54 -1.19 24.55
C LYS A 305 -31.82 -1.38 23.72
N GLU A 306 -31.90 -0.77 22.53
CA GLU A 306 -33.00 -0.96 21.57
C GLU A 306 -32.80 -2.19 20.66
N ASN A 307 -31.55 -2.60 20.37
CA ASN A 307 -31.22 -3.79 19.58
C ASN A 307 -30.17 -4.64 20.30
N LEU A 308 -30.64 -5.66 21.01
CA LEU A 308 -29.85 -6.44 21.96
C LEU A 308 -28.86 -7.38 21.27
N GLU A 309 -27.68 -6.90 20.88
CA GLU A 309 -26.53 -7.77 20.59
C GLU A 309 -25.23 -7.31 21.24
N LYS A 310 -24.63 -8.25 21.98
CA LYS A 310 -23.35 -8.17 22.70
C LYS A 310 -22.15 -7.86 21.78
N SER A 311 -22.30 -8.07 20.48
CA SER A 311 -21.31 -7.84 19.42
C SER A 311 -20.97 -6.36 19.21
N VAL A 312 -21.95 -5.46 19.38
CA VAL A 312 -21.77 -4.01 19.20
C VAL A 312 -20.80 -3.43 20.24
N ALA A 313 -20.86 -3.94 21.48
CA ALA A 313 -19.98 -3.52 22.56
C ALA A 313 -18.53 -4.03 22.37
N GLU A 314 -18.33 -5.19 21.75
CA GLU A 314 -17.00 -5.72 21.41
C GLU A 314 -16.36 -5.00 20.20
N ASP A 315 -17.16 -4.61 19.20
CA ASP A 315 -16.65 -3.87 18.04
C ASP A 315 -16.35 -2.40 18.36
N LEU A 316 -17.07 -1.77 19.29
CA LEU A 316 -16.74 -0.43 19.81
C LEU A 316 -15.47 -0.41 20.67
N ARG A 317 -15.06 -1.56 21.22
CA ARG A 317 -13.80 -1.69 21.96
C ARG A 317 -12.57 -1.44 21.07
N LYS A 318 -12.71 -1.46 19.74
CA LYS A 318 -11.64 -1.20 18.75
C LYS A 318 -11.45 0.29 18.43
N SER A 319 -12.30 1.19 18.92
CA SER A 319 -12.25 2.62 18.60
C SER A 319 -11.79 3.53 19.75
N TYR A 320 -10.99 3.04 20.71
CA TYR A 320 -10.38 3.90 21.73
C TYR A 320 -9.16 4.64 21.19
N SER A 321 -9.37 5.60 20.28
CA SER A 321 -8.33 6.50 19.80
C SER A 321 -7.62 7.20 20.96
N ALA A 322 -8.33 7.59 22.02
CA ALA A 322 -7.76 8.23 23.20
C ALA A 322 -6.68 7.37 23.86
N LYS A 323 -6.98 6.08 24.10
CA LYS A 323 -6.01 5.16 24.72
C LYS A 323 -4.77 4.93 23.86
N HIS A 324 -4.93 4.93 22.53
CA HIS A 324 -3.78 4.85 21.62
C HIS A 324 -2.90 6.10 21.74
N TRP A 325 -3.50 7.28 21.84
CA TRP A 325 -2.76 8.54 22.02
C TRP A 325 -2.10 8.64 23.40
N GLU A 326 -2.74 8.18 24.47
CA GLU A 326 -2.15 8.11 25.80
C GLU A 326 -0.88 7.26 25.80
N VAL A 327 -0.97 6.04 25.27
CA VAL A 327 0.18 5.15 25.17
C VAL A 327 1.30 5.79 24.36
N ILE A 328 0.99 6.45 23.25
CA ILE A 328 1.99 7.16 22.44
C ILE A 328 2.66 8.28 23.24
N GLN A 329 1.87 9.12 23.94
CA GLN A 329 2.39 10.18 24.80
C GLN A 329 3.33 9.61 25.86
N GLU A 330 2.93 8.54 26.55
CA GLU A 330 3.76 7.92 27.58
C GLU A 330 5.06 7.34 27.01
N LEU A 331 5.01 6.75 25.82
CA LEU A 331 6.21 6.26 25.13
C LEU A 331 7.23 7.37 24.86
N PHE A 332 6.79 8.57 24.49
CA PHE A 332 7.69 9.72 24.34
C PHE A 332 8.20 10.24 25.69
N GLN A 333 7.36 10.25 26.73
CA GLN A 333 7.76 10.68 28.07
C GLN A 333 8.84 9.80 28.69
N ILE A 334 8.85 8.50 28.40
CA ILE A 334 9.91 7.57 28.82
C ILE A 334 11.29 8.01 28.32
N LEU A 335 11.36 8.63 27.13
CA LEU A 335 12.61 9.14 26.58
C LEU A 335 12.96 10.55 27.09
N GLY A 336 12.10 11.18 27.89
CA GLY A 336 12.29 12.51 28.47
C GLY A 336 11.62 13.65 27.70
N PHE A 337 10.79 13.36 26.70
CA PHE A 337 9.96 14.36 26.03
C PHE A 337 8.74 14.73 26.88
N THR A 338 8.20 15.94 26.73
CA THR A 338 6.96 16.33 27.46
C THR A 338 5.69 15.73 26.84
N GLY A 339 5.75 15.34 25.57
CA GLY A 339 4.62 14.82 24.80
C GLY A 339 4.95 14.78 23.31
N ILE A 340 3.94 14.54 22.47
CA ILE A 340 4.13 14.41 21.01
C ILE A 340 4.48 15.74 20.32
N ASP A 341 4.17 16.87 20.95
CA ASP A 341 4.49 18.21 20.45
C ASP A 341 5.90 18.70 20.84
N ASP A 342 6.63 17.91 21.63
CA ASP A 342 7.96 18.28 22.07
C ASP A 342 8.97 18.20 20.92
N LYS A 343 9.42 19.36 20.45
CA LYS A 343 10.39 19.51 19.35
C LYS A 343 11.83 19.64 19.85
N ARG A 344 12.08 19.49 21.15
CA ARG A 344 13.42 19.65 21.72
C ARG A 344 14.33 18.53 21.26
N THR A 345 15.59 18.86 21.01
CA THR A 345 16.65 17.86 20.87
C THR A 345 17.13 17.45 22.27
N LEU A 346 17.05 16.16 22.60
CA LEU A 346 17.56 15.63 23.86
C LEU A 346 19.00 15.15 23.67
N SER A 347 19.86 15.37 24.68
CA SER A 347 21.19 14.76 24.70
C SER A 347 21.09 13.26 24.92
N SER A 348 22.07 12.50 24.44
CA SER A 348 22.11 11.04 24.67
C SER A 348 22.10 10.70 26.16
N ASP A 349 22.80 11.49 26.98
CA ASP A 349 22.88 11.27 28.43
C ASP A 349 21.53 11.55 29.09
N THR A 350 20.87 12.64 28.73
CA THR A 350 19.51 12.97 29.22
C THR A 350 18.48 11.91 28.84
N ALA A 351 18.49 11.45 27.59
CA ALA A 351 17.57 10.39 27.15
C ALA A 351 17.85 9.06 27.85
N SER A 352 19.13 8.73 28.07
CA SER A 352 19.53 7.52 28.80
C SER A 352 19.12 7.58 30.26
N GLU A 353 19.33 8.71 30.95
CA GLU A 353 18.91 8.89 32.34
C GLU A 353 17.40 8.79 32.50
N SER A 354 16.64 9.46 31.63
CA SER A 354 15.17 9.40 31.62
C SER A 354 14.64 7.99 31.38
N PHE A 355 15.24 7.27 30.42
CA PHE A 355 14.89 5.87 30.15
C PHE A 355 15.21 4.97 31.34
N MET A 356 16.38 5.11 31.96
CA MET A 356 16.75 4.30 33.13
C MET A 356 15.79 4.52 34.30
N ARG A 357 15.34 5.76 34.53
CA ARG A 357 14.32 6.06 35.56
C ARG A 357 12.94 5.50 35.22
N SER A 358 12.63 5.31 33.94
CA SER A 358 11.31 4.90 33.46
C SER A 358 11.29 3.48 32.85
N CYS A 359 12.34 2.69 33.04
CA CYS A 359 12.52 1.40 32.35
C CYS A 359 11.45 0.38 32.75
N GLU A 360 11.08 0.32 34.03
CA GLU A 360 9.99 -0.52 34.52
C GLU A 360 8.65 -0.11 33.90
N LYS A 361 8.38 1.21 33.87
CA LYS A 361 7.19 1.78 33.23
C LYS A 361 7.16 1.44 31.73
N PHE A 362 8.30 1.44 31.05
CA PHE A 362 8.40 1.05 29.65
C PHE A 362 8.03 -0.42 29.43
N ILE A 363 8.48 -1.33 30.29
CA ILE A 363 8.11 -2.76 30.18
C ILE A 363 6.60 -2.94 30.37
N GLU A 364 6.00 -2.23 31.33
CA GLU A 364 4.54 -2.25 31.53
C GLU A 364 3.78 -1.73 30.30
N ILE A 365 4.15 -0.54 29.82
CA ILE A 365 3.52 0.08 28.65
C ILE A 365 3.73 -0.79 27.42
N GLN A 366 4.93 -1.37 27.22
CA GLN A 366 5.20 -2.26 26.09
C GLN A 366 4.22 -3.44 26.06
N ASN A 367 3.96 -4.09 27.19
CA ASN A 367 3.00 -5.20 27.27
C ASN A 367 1.56 -4.77 26.96
N GLN A 368 1.14 -3.60 27.46
CA GLN A 368 -0.16 -3.02 27.13
C GLN A 368 -0.27 -2.64 25.64
N THR A 369 0.82 -2.13 25.07
CA THR A 369 0.91 -1.66 23.68
C THR A 369 0.86 -2.82 22.69
N LEU A 370 1.46 -3.97 23.02
CA LEU A 370 1.40 -5.17 22.18
C LEU A 370 -0.04 -5.65 21.97
N LEU A 371 -0.87 -5.55 23.02
CA LEU A 371 -2.30 -5.88 22.95
C LEU A 371 -3.12 -4.79 22.24
N LEU A 372 -2.80 -3.52 22.47
CA LEU A 372 -3.58 -2.41 21.93
C LEU A 372 -3.35 -2.20 20.42
N PHE A 373 -2.13 -2.45 19.94
CA PHE A 373 -1.73 -2.22 18.54
C PHE A 373 -1.50 -3.53 17.74
N ASP A 374 -1.88 -4.69 18.29
CA ASP A 374 -1.76 -6.02 17.66
C ASP A 374 -0.33 -6.39 17.18
N PHE A 375 0.71 -5.97 17.91
CA PHE A 375 2.10 -6.31 17.59
C PHE A 375 2.51 -7.69 18.14
N LYS A 376 3.28 -8.47 17.37
CA LYS A 376 3.95 -9.69 17.86
C LYS A 376 5.29 -9.32 18.50
N SER A 377 5.55 -9.75 19.74
CA SER A 377 6.83 -9.48 20.40
C SER A 377 7.91 -10.52 20.08
N HIS A 378 9.13 -10.01 19.91
CA HIS A 378 10.39 -10.75 20.04
C HIS A 378 11.33 -10.00 21.00
N ALA A 379 10.77 -9.24 21.95
CA ALA A 379 11.53 -8.33 22.81
C ALA A 379 12.33 -9.12 23.86
N LYS A 380 13.54 -8.63 24.16
CA LYS A 380 14.35 -9.12 25.29
C LYS A 380 13.65 -8.79 26.61
N GLU A 381 13.85 -9.63 27.62
CA GLU A 381 13.33 -9.43 28.99
C GLU A 381 13.83 -8.12 29.64
N THR A 382 14.98 -7.60 29.18
CA THR A 382 15.54 -6.31 29.60
C THR A 382 15.83 -5.44 28.37
N PRO A 383 15.03 -4.38 28.12
CA PRO A 383 15.24 -3.47 26.99
C PRO A 383 16.37 -2.48 27.29
N ASP A 384 17.29 -2.31 26.33
CA ASP A 384 18.22 -1.19 26.31
C ASP A 384 17.59 0.03 25.59
N LEU A 385 18.18 1.22 25.77
CA LEU A 385 17.67 2.47 25.16
C LEU A 385 17.52 2.36 23.64
N HIS A 386 18.45 1.69 22.96
CA HIS A 386 18.42 1.53 21.51
C HIS A 386 17.23 0.67 21.05
N SER A 387 16.98 -0.43 21.76
CA SER A 387 15.85 -1.33 21.54
C SER A 387 14.53 -0.64 21.87
N ALA A 388 14.49 0.15 22.94
CA ALA A 388 13.33 0.95 23.31
C ALA A 388 12.96 1.99 22.22
N ILE A 389 13.94 2.75 21.71
CA ILE A 389 13.73 3.68 20.59
C ILE A 389 13.20 2.95 19.35
N LYS A 390 13.75 1.77 19.03
CA LYS A 390 13.28 0.98 17.89
C LYS A 390 11.83 0.52 18.07
N THR A 391 11.45 0.09 19.27
CA THR A 391 10.08 -0.28 19.61
C THR A 391 9.15 0.93 19.51
N ILE A 392 9.53 2.07 20.10
CA ILE A 392 8.76 3.33 20.03
C ILE A 392 8.56 3.74 18.57
N ASN A 393 9.60 3.73 17.74
CA ASN A 393 9.50 4.06 16.31
C ASN A 393 8.62 3.06 15.54
N ALA A 394 8.65 1.77 15.91
CA ALA A 394 7.77 0.79 15.31
C ALA A 394 6.28 1.03 15.67
N ILE A 395 5.99 1.56 16.85
CA ILE A 395 4.62 1.85 17.29
C ILE A 395 4.17 3.22 16.79
N ALA A 396 4.85 4.29 17.21
CA ALA A 396 4.51 5.68 16.87
C ALA A 396 4.66 5.95 15.37
N GLY A 397 5.72 5.43 14.73
CA GLY A 397 5.93 5.59 13.29
C GLY A 397 4.82 4.92 12.49
N ASN A 398 4.43 3.69 12.83
CA ASN A 398 3.33 3.01 12.16
C ASN A 398 1.94 3.57 12.51
N TRP A 399 1.80 4.25 13.64
CA TRP A 399 0.51 4.78 14.06
C TRP A 399 0.25 6.22 13.59
N CYS A 400 1.14 7.14 13.95
CA CYS A 400 1.00 8.57 13.72
C CYS A 400 2.13 9.17 12.88
N GLY A 401 3.08 8.38 12.39
CA GLY A 401 4.17 8.85 11.53
C GLY A 401 5.29 9.57 12.27
N TYR A 402 5.27 9.58 13.61
CA TYR A 402 6.34 10.16 14.42
C TYR A 402 7.48 9.18 14.60
N THR A 403 8.70 9.68 14.49
CA THR A 403 9.92 8.89 14.68
C THR A 403 10.93 9.69 15.48
N VAL A 404 11.54 9.04 16.46
CA VAL A 404 12.71 9.54 17.16
C VAL A 404 13.92 9.23 16.31
N GLU A 405 14.54 10.26 15.76
CA GLU A 405 15.80 10.15 15.02
C GLU A 405 16.98 10.41 15.96
N SER A 406 18.04 9.61 15.83
CA SER A 406 19.31 9.90 16.49
C SER A 406 20.22 10.64 15.52
N ASP A 407 20.75 11.79 15.92
CA ASP A 407 21.69 12.63 15.14
C ASP A 407 23.08 11.99 14.92
N LYS A 408 23.20 10.67 15.05
CA LYS A 408 24.43 9.96 14.70
C LYS A 408 24.64 10.04 13.19
N LYS A 409 25.30 11.11 12.73
CA LYS A 409 26.24 11.01 11.62
C LYS A 409 27.09 9.78 11.95
N LYS A 410 27.07 8.76 11.10
CA LYS A 410 28.10 7.72 11.11
C LYS A 410 29.44 8.40 10.80
N ILE A 411 30.07 8.97 11.81
CA ILE A 411 31.49 9.26 11.82
C ILE A 411 32.12 7.97 12.35
N GLY A 412 32.41 7.07 11.43
CA GLY A 412 33.17 5.86 11.67
C GLY A 412 34.09 5.69 10.48
N LEU A 413 35.39 5.86 10.74
CA LEU A 413 36.48 5.61 9.80
C LEU A 413 36.28 4.24 9.13
N LYS A 414 36.48 4.19 7.82
CA LYS A 414 36.81 2.93 7.14
C LYS A 414 38.10 2.41 7.79
N GLY A 415 37.96 1.36 8.59
CA GLY A 415 39.03 0.40 8.89
C GLY A 415 38.75 -0.85 8.11
#